data_AF-A0A2A5M0J6-F1
#
_entry.id   AF-A0A2A5M0J6-F1
#
_cell.length_a   1.000
_cell.length_b   1.000
_cell.length_c   1.000
_cell.angle_alpha   90.00
_cell.angle_beta   90.00
_cell.angle_gamma   90.00
#
_symmetry.space_group_name_H-M   'P 1'
#
loop_
_entity.id
_entity.type
_entity.pdbx_description
1 polymer ?
#
loop_
_entity_poly.entity_id
_entity_poly.type
_entity_poly.pdbx_seq_one_letter_code
_entity_poly.pdbx_strand_id
1 'polypeptide(L)' 'MADTSGTKKNNKTQGPGVFKVLQSVAAGALGVQSNKRHEEDFSGHSPWPYIVGGLLFTAIFVGTLIVVVRVVLSGH' A
#
# COMPACT_ATOMS: atom_id res chain seq x y z
N MET A 1 37.05 33.58 -9.98
CA MET A 1 36.21 32.52 -10.59
C MET A 1 36.11 31.36 -9.61
N ALA A 2 34.87 30.94 -9.33
CA ALA A 2 34.40 29.62 -8.85
C ALA A 2 34.98 29.11 -7.50
N ASP A 3 34.25 28.43 -6.62
CA ASP A 3 32.98 27.72 -6.75
C ASP A 3 32.37 27.53 -5.35
N THR A 4 31.05 27.47 -5.30
CA THR A 4 30.19 27.47 -4.13
C THR A 4 30.12 26.08 -3.48
N SER A 5 30.36 26.05 -2.18
CA SER A 5 29.91 25.06 -1.18
C SER A 5 29.16 23.82 -1.71
N GLY A 6 29.89 22.71 -1.87
CA GLY A 6 29.32 21.38 -2.04
C GLY A 6 28.97 20.72 -0.70
N THR A 7 27.70 20.78 -0.30
CA THR A 7 27.15 20.03 0.85
C THR A 7 27.14 18.53 0.55
N LYS A 8 28.05 17.78 1.19
CA LYS A 8 28.10 16.31 1.17
C LYS A 8 26.85 15.70 1.82
N LYS A 9 25.93 15.12 1.04
CA LYS A 9 24.95 14.13 1.55
C LYS A 9 25.58 12.74 1.57
N ASN A 10 25.86 12.23 2.77
CA ASN A 10 26.28 10.86 3.01
C ASN A 10 25.05 9.94 3.00
N ASN A 11 24.77 9.26 1.89
CA ASN A 11 23.74 8.24 1.80
C ASN A 11 24.42 6.87 1.99
N LYS A 12 24.47 6.38 3.23
CA LYS A 12 24.85 4.98 3.49
C LYS A 12 23.66 4.12 3.09
N THR A 13 23.79 3.40 1.98
CA THR A 13 22.85 2.37 1.54
C THR A 13 22.94 1.17 2.49
N GLN A 14 22.39 1.30 3.70
CA GLN A 14 22.02 0.15 4.51
C GLN A 14 20.75 -0.41 3.89
N GLY A 15 20.75 -1.72 3.57
CA GLY A 15 19.57 -2.40 3.02
C GLY A 15 18.32 -2.12 3.87
N PRO A 16 17.10 -2.28 3.31
CA PRO A 16 15.88 -2.04 4.07
C PRO A 16 15.96 -2.83 5.37
N GLY A 17 16.02 -2.13 6.50
CA GLY A 17 16.04 -2.81 7.80
C GLY A 17 14.84 -3.74 7.88
N VAL A 18 14.96 -4.85 8.60
CA VAL A 18 13.87 -5.83 8.81
C VAL A 18 12.55 -5.15 9.21
N PHE A 19 12.64 -4.06 9.96
CA PHE A 19 11.50 -3.22 10.34
C PHE A 19 10.83 -2.51 9.14
N LYS A 20 11.61 -2.05 8.17
CA LYS A 20 11.14 -1.40 6.94
C LYS A 20 10.46 -2.40 6.01
N VAL A 21 10.95 -3.64 6.01
CA VAL A 21 10.34 -4.76 5.29
C VAL A 21 8.98 -5.11 5.92
N LEU A 22 8.90 -5.24 7.24
CA LEU A 22 7.63 -5.46 7.96
C LEU A 22 6.63 -4.31 7.75
N GLN A 23 7.10 -3.06 7.76
CA GLN A 23 6.26 -1.90 7.43
C GLN A 23 5.72 -1.95 5.99
N SER A 24 6.51 -2.42 5.04
CA SER A 24 6.07 -2.55 3.65
C SER A 24 5.05 -3.68 3.47
N VAL A 25 5.26 -4.80 4.16
CA VAL A 25 4.32 -5.93 4.16
C VAL A 25 3.01 -5.55 4.85
N ALA A 26 3.06 -4.77 5.94
CA ALA A 26 1.88 -4.19 6.57
C ALA A 26 1.16 -3.18 5.67
N ALA A 27 1.88 -2.30 4.96
CA ALA A 27 1.29 -1.36 4.02
C ALA A 27 0.61 -2.06 2.82
N GLY A 28 1.18 -3.19 2.37
CA GLY A 28 0.61 -4.04 1.32
C GLY A 28 -0.59 -4.87 1.78
N ALA A 29 -0.59 -5.39 3.01
CA ALA A 29 -1.73 -6.11 3.59
C ALA A 29 -2.90 -5.18 3.92
N LEU A 30 -2.61 -3.91 4.19
CA LEU A 30 -3.60 -2.84 4.36
C LEU A 30 -4.04 -2.23 3.01
N GLY A 31 -3.56 -2.75 1.88
CA GLY A 31 -4.09 -2.45 0.54
C GLY A 31 -3.52 -1.21 -0.14
N VAL A 32 -2.44 -0.63 0.34
CA VAL A 32 -1.93 0.67 -0.14
C VAL A 32 -0.45 0.60 -0.47
N GLN A 33 -0.13 -0.15 -1.53
CA GLN A 33 1.04 0.21 -2.29
C GLN A 33 0.70 1.46 -3.12
N SER A 34 1.21 2.58 -2.61
CA SER A 34 1.25 3.94 -3.13
C SER A 34 0.58 4.18 -4.49
N ASN A 35 -0.45 5.02 -4.39
CA ASN A 35 -1.09 5.93 -5.36
C ASN A 35 -0.16 6.65 -6.37
N LYS A 36 1.12 6.28 -6.51
CA LYS A 36 2.13 6.92 -7.36
C LYS A 36 1.88 6.81 -8.86
N ARG A 37 0.91 6.00 -9.27
CA ARG A 37 0.37 5.91 -10.64
C ARG A 37 -0.97 6.62 -10.82
N HIS A 38 -1.62 7.00 -9.72
CA HIS A 38 -2.98 7.49 -9.76
C HIS A 38 -3.06 8.94 -10.26
N GLU A 39 -2.05 9.79 -10.06
CA GLU A 39 -2.01 11.15 -10.63
C GLU A 39 -1.88 11.13 -12.18
N GLU A 40 -1.30 10.06 -12.75
CA GLU A 40 -1.26 9.82 -14.20
C GLU A 40 -2.59 9.23 -14.70
N ASP A 41 -3.20 8.30 -13.95
CA ASP A 41 -4.48 7.66 -14.30
C ASP A 41 -5.70 8.59 -14.12
N PHE A 42 -5.62 9.64 -13.29
CA PHE A 42 -6.67 10.66 -13.18
C PHE A 42 -6.59 11.72 -14.30
N SER A 43 -5.46 11.79 -15.01
CA SER A 43 -5.30 12.65 -16.19
C SER A 43 -5.64 11.93 -17.49
N GLY A 44 -5.79 10.60 -17.49
CA GLY A 44 -6.02 9.79 -18.68
C GLY A 44 -6.96 8.59 -18.46
N HIS A 45 -8.21 8.73 -18.89
CA HIS A 45 -9.15 7.64 -19.22
C HIS A 45 -9.73 6.79 -18.06
N SER A 46 -10.89 7.25 -17.55
CA SER A 46 -11.98 6.45 -16.94
C SER A 46 -11.88 6.01 -15.45
N PRO A 47 -12.90 6.32 -14.62
CA PRO A 47 -12.96 6.00 -13.18
C PRO A 47 -13.27 4.52 -12.85
N TRP A 48 -13.51 3.70 -13.87
CA TRP A 48 -13.86 2.28 -13.73
C TRP A 48 -12.90 1.40 -12.90
N PRO A 49 -11.56 1.55 -12.96
CA PRO A 49 -10.65 0.67 -12.22
C PRO A 49 -10.82 0.80 -10.70
N TYR A 50 -11.12 2.00 -10.22
CA TYR A 50 -11.29 2.27 -8.79
C TYR A 50 -12.61 1.70 -8.24
N ILE A 51 -13.68 1.75 -9.04
CA ILE A 51 -14.99 1.20 -8.66
C ILE A 51 -14.90 -0.33 -8.58
N VAL A 52 -14.27 -0.97 -9.57
CA VAL A 52 -14.08 -2.43 -9.57
C VAL A 52 -13.15 -2.85 -8.43
N GLY A 53 -12.06 -2.12 -8.18
CA GLY A 53 -11.16 -2.35 -7.06
C GLY A 53 -11.87 -2.25 -5.71
N GLY A 54 -12.70 -1.21 -5.51
CA GLY A 54 -13.48 -1.01 -4.30
C GLY A 54 -14.54 -2.09 -4.09
N LEU A 55 -15.22 -2.52 -5.14
CA LEU A 55 -16.23 -3.58 -5.06
C LEU A 55 -15.60 -4.94 -4.71
N LEU A 56 -14.47 -5.27 -5.36
CA LEU A 56 -13.74 -6.50 -5.10
C LEU A 56 -13.17 -6.53 -3.68
N PHE A 57 -12.62 -5.41 -3.20
CA PHE A 57 -12.16 -5.26 -1.83
C PHE A 57 -13.31 -5.44 -0.82
N THR A 58 -14.48 -4.84 -1.10
CA THR A 58 -15.67 -4.94 -0.24
C THR A 58 -16.17 -6.38 -0.14
N ALA A 59 -16.21 -7.12 -1.25
CA ALA A 59 -16.61 -8.51 -1.25
C ALA A 59 -15.68 -9.40 -0.40
N ILE A 60 -14.36 -9.20 -0.55
CA ILE A 60 -13.34 -9.91 0.23
C ILE A 60 -13.47 -9.59 1.72
N PHE A 61 -13.68 -8.32 2.06
CA PHE A 61 -13.83 -7.87 3.44
C PHE A 61 -15.06 -8.50 4.10
N VAL A 62 -16.22 -8.46 3.44
CA VAL A 62 -17.45 -9.08 3.94
C VAL A 62 -17.29 -10.59 4.08
N GLY A 63 -16.68 -11.25 3.10
CA GLY A 63 -16.37 -12.69 3.19
C GLY A 63 -15.51 -13.03 4.39
N THR A 64 -14.49 -12.21 4.67
CA THR A 64 -13.62 -12.36 5.85
C THR A 64 -14.43 -12.26 7.15
N LEU A 65 -15.33 -11.28 7.25
CA LEU A 65 -16.21 -11.14 8.42
C LEU A 65 -17.13 -12.34 8.60
N ILE A 66 -17.71 -12.87 7.53
CA ILE A 66 -18.58 -14.05 7.58
C ILE A 66 -17.80 -15.26 8.12
N VAL A 67 -16.58 -15.48 7.62
CA VAL A 67 -15.71 -16.58 8.08
C VAL A 67 -15.39 -16.41 9.56
N VAL A 68 -15.02 -15.21 10.00
CA VAL A 68 -14.74 -14.93 11.42
C VAL A 68 -15.97 -15.20 12.29
N VAL A 69 -17.14 -14.71 11.89
CA VAL A 69 -18.40 -14.94 12.61
C VAL A 69 -18.73 -16.42 12.68
N ARG A 70 -18.57 -17.17 11.58
CA ARG A 70 -18.78 -18.62 11.53
C ARG A 70 -17.86 -19.36 12.50
N VAL A 71 -16.56 -19.01 12.51
CA VAL A 71 -15.58 -19.61 13.42
C VAL A 71 -15.93 -19.33 14.88
N VAL A 72 -16.36 -18.10 15.19
CA VAL A 72 -16.77 -17.71 16.55
C VAL A 72 -18.04 -18.46 16.99
N LEU A 73 -19.04 -18.57 16.10
CA LEU A 73 -20.29 -19.26 16.41
C LEU A 73 -20.14 -20.78 16.52
N SER A 74 -19.22 -21.39 15.76
CA SER A 74 -18.93 -22.82 15.86
C SER A 74 -18.04 -23.19 17.05
N GLY A 75 -17.45 -22.20 17.72
CA GLY A 75 -16.64 -22.37 18.93
C GLY A 75 -17.43 -22.29 20.24
N HIS A 76 -18.77 -22.27 20.18
CA HIS A 76 -19.72 -22.34 21.29
C HIS A 76 -20.82 -23.36 20.96
#